data_AF-A0A2V3Y5Z1-F1
#
_entry.id   AF-A0A2V3Y5Z1-F1
#
_cell.length_a   1.000
_cell.length_b   1.000
_cell.length_c   1.000
_cell.angle_alpha   90.00
_cell.angle_beta   90.00
_cell.angle_gamma   90.00
#
_symmetry.space_group_name_H-M   'P 1'
#
loop_
_entity.id
_entity.type
_entity.pdbx_description
1 polymer ?
#
loop_
_entity_poly.entity_id
_entity_poly.type
_entity_poly.pdbx_seq_one_letter_code
_entity_poly.pdbx_strand_id
1 'polypeptide(L)'
;MHIHKFSDMVTFDEIAIGGTLPATEEYRRFFKNLHPRQILTSRVTAPIYEVTYRYDTCRNNQREGKKYVILRSAHDDEEFEIDMLFRDWVEEENRRRPYRKISNVQILEIRPRAYATLSLMP
;
A
#
# COMPACT_ATOMS: atom_id res chain seq x y z
N MET A 1 -19.63 -1.04 6.82
CA MET A 1 -19.51 -2.38 6.17
C MET A 1 -19.55 -3.46 7.23
N HIS A 2 -20.38 -4.50 7.13
CA HIS A 2 -20.41 -5.56 8.16
C HIS A 2 -19.11 -6.38 8.19
N ILE A 3 -18.69 -6.87 9.36
CA ILE A 3 -17.44 -7.64 9.54
C ILE A 3 -17.37 -8.88 8.64
N HIS A 4 -18.48 -9.58 8.40
CA HIS A 4 -18.48 -10.72 7.48
C HIS A 4 -18.09 -10.32 6.05
N LYS A 5 -18.61 -9.17 5.58
CA LYS A 5 -18.30 -8.65 4.24
C LYS A 5 -16.85 -8.16 4.16
N PHE A 6 -16.33 -7.61 5.25
CA PHE A 6 -14.91 -7.27 5.37
C PHE A 6 -14.03 -8.52 5.21
N SER A 7 -14.33 -9.60 5.94
CA SER A 7 -13.56 -10.84 5.89
C SER A 7 -13.54 -11.52 4.51
N ASP A 8 -14.56 -11.27 3.69
CA ASP A 8 -14.60 -11.75 2.30
C ASP A 8 -13.75 -10.90 1.35
N MET A 9 -13.45 -9.64 1.70
CA MET A 9 -12.74 -8.68 0.85
C MET A 9 -11.24 -8.60 1.12
N VAL A 10 -10.76 -9.18 2.22
CA VAL A 10 -9.36 -9.08 2.64
C VAL A 10 -8.67 -10.43 2.65
N THR A 11 -7.35 -10.40 2.51
CA THR A 11 -6.46 -11.52 2.80
C THR A 11 -5.95 -11.40 4.24
N PHE A 12 -5.73 -12.55 4.87
CA PHE A 12 -5.13 -12.62 6.19
C PHE A 12 -3.83 -13.41 6.13
N ASP A 13 -2.85 -12.92 6.87
CA ASP A 13 -1.60 -13.60 7.13
C ASP A 13 -1.44 -13.77 8.66
N GLU A 14 -1.01 -14.95 9.08
CA GLU A 14 -0.64 -15.25 10.47
C GLU A 14 0.73 -14.64 10.79
N ILE A 15 0.91 -14.17 12.02
CA ILE A 15 2.20 -13.69 12.51
C ILE A 15 3.07 -14.89 12.84
N ALA A 16 4.22 -15.01 12.18
CA ALA A 16 5.19 -16.08 12.40
C ALA A 16 6.54 -15.50 12.86
N ILE A 17 7.42 -16.36 13.37
CA ILE A 17 8.79 -15.96 13.70
C ILE A 17 9.48 -15.51 12.41
N GLY A 18 9.85 -14.22 12.33
CA GLY A 18 10.57 -13.65 11.19
C GLY A 18 9.70 -13.24 10.00
N GLY A 19 8.37 -13.19 10.12
CA GLY A 19 7.51 -12.70 9.05
C GLY A 19 6.05 -13.06 9.20
N THR A 20 5.38 -13.27 8.07
CA THR A 20 3.96 -13.64 8.01
C THR A 20 3.72 -14.84 7.12
N LEU A 21 2.74 -15.68 7.46
CA LEU A 21 2.33 -16.85 6.67
C LEU A 21 0.89 -16.70 6.17
N PRO A 22 0.58 -16.98 4.89
CA PRO A 22 -0.79 -16.88 4.39
C PRO A 22 -1.76 -17.81 5.14
N ALA A 23 -2.78 -17.23 5.78
CA ALA A 23 -3.73 -17.94 6.64
C ALA A 23 -5.19 -17.48 6.39
N THR A 24 -5.47 -17.06 5.15
CA THR A 24 -6.70 -16.33 4.80
C THR A 24 -7.99 -17.09 5.13
N GLU A 25 -8.09 -18.38 4.80
CA GLU A 25 -9.32 -19.14 5.02
C GLU A 25 -9.60 -19.40 6.50
N GLU A 26 -8.56 -19.60 7.30
CA GLU A 26 -8.68 -19.80 8.74
C GLU A 26 -9.26 -18.56 9.42
N TYR A 27 -8.61 -17.41 9.21
CA TYR A 27 -9.06 -16.16 9.81
C TYR A 27 -10.40 -15.69 9.23
N ARG A 28 -10.70 -15.94 7.95
CA ARG A 28 -12.02 -15.63 7.40
C ARG A 28 -13.13 -16.38 8.13
N ARG A 29 -12.94 -17.68 8.41
CA ARG A 29 -13.91 -18.46 9.20
C ARG A 29 -14.02 -17.94 10.62
N PHE A 30 -12.90 -17.61 11.25
CA PHE A 30 -12.87 -17.04 12.59
C PHE A 30 -13.70 -15.74 12.68
N PHE A 31 -13.42 -14.76 11.82
CA PHE A 31 -14.11 -13.46 11.87
C PHE A 31 -15.58 -13.53 11.45
N LYS A 32 -15.99 -14.53 10.65
CA LYS A 32 -17.41 -14.77 10.34
C LYS A 32 -18.21 -15.36 11.51
N ASN A 33 -17.54 -15.99 12.46
CA ASN A 33 -18.17 -16.54 13.66
C ASN A 33 -18.05 -15.59 14.87
N LEU A 34 -17.31 -14.49 14.73
CA LEU A 34 -17.09 -13.51 15.79
C LEU A 34 -18.33 -12.62 15.95
N HIS A 35 -18.82 -12.50 17.19
CA HIS A 35 -19.94 -11.61 17.45
C HIS A 35 -19.48 -10.15 17.32
N PRO A 36 -20.16 -9.26 16.56
CA PRO A 36 -19.66 -7.91 16.28
C PRO A 36 -19.37 -7.06 17.53
N ARG A 37 -20.13 -7.25 18.62
CA ARG A 37 -19.86 -6.62 19.93
C ARG A 37 -18.51 -6.97 20.56
N GLN A 38 -17.82 -8.00 20.07
CA GLN A 38 -16.46 -8.35 20.51
C GLN A 38 -15.39 -7.46 19.85
N ILE A 39 -15.76 -6.66 18.84
CA ILE A 39 -14.86 -5.73 18.16
C ILE A 39 -14.95 -4.37 18.85
N LEU A 40 -13.87 -3.96 19.51
CA LEU A 40 -13.78 -2.66 20.20
C LEU A 40 -13.64 -1.48 19.23
N THR A 41 -13.08 -1.73 18.05
CA THR A 41 -12.81 -0.69 17.04
C THR A 41 -13.18 -1.23 15.69
N SER A 42 -14.22 -0.63 15.11
CA SER A 42 -14.76 -1.04 13.82
C SER A 42 -14.32 -0.05 12.73
N ARG A 43 -13.02 0.22 12.65
CA ARG A 43 -12.44 1.05 11.57
C ARG A 43 -11.06 0.54 11.17
N VAL A 44 -10.83 0.50 9.85
CA VAL A 44 -9.51 0.26 9.26
C VAL A 44 -9.06 1.57 8.65
N THR A 45 -7.88 2.06 9.02
CA THR A 45 -7.34 3.34 8.55
C THR A 45 -5.97 3.09 7.90
N ALA A 46 -5.77 3.58 6.67
CA ALA A 46 -4.50 3.49 5.95
C ALA A 46 -4.06 4.89 5.48
N PRO A 47 -2.79 5.28 5.69
CA PRO A 47 -2.27 6.54 5.17
C PRO A 47 -2.00 6.46 3.66
N ILE A 48 -2.25 7.56 2.97
CA ILE A 48 -1.99 7.75 1.54
C ILE A 48 -0.98 8.87 1.36
N TYR A 49 0.09 8.58 0.62
CA TYR A 49 1.14 9.53 0.27
C TYR A 49 1.14 9.82 -1.22
N GLU A 50 1.51 11.03 -1.60
CA GLU A 50 1.88 11.40 -2.98
C GLU A 50 3.40 11.49 -3.08
N VAL A 51 3.96 10.82 -4.08
CA VAL A 51 5.36 10.91 -4.46
C VAL A 51 5.45 11.71 -5.74
N THR A 52 6.01 12.91 -5.66
CA THR A 52 6.35 13.72 -6.84
C THR A 52 7.80 13.41 -7.22
N TYR A 53 8.04 13.11 -8.49
CA TYR A 53 9.36 12.71 -8.97
C TYR A 53 9.66 13.30 -10.34
N ARG A 54 10.94 13.52 -10.63
CA ARG A 54 11.44 13.86 -11.96
C ARG A 54 12.12 12.67 -12.60
N TYR A 55 12.16 12.65 -13.92
CA TYR A 55 12.86 11.64 -14.70
C TYR A 55 13.17 12.15 -16.11
N ASP A 56 14.14 11.51 -16.76
CA ASP A 56 14.41 11.68 -18.17
C ASP A 56 13.73 10.58 -18.97
N THR A 57 13.05 10.98 -20.05
CA THR A 57 12.50 10.03 -21.03
C THR A 57 13.62 9.44 -21.89
N CYS A 58 13.39 8.28 -22.51
CA CYS A 58 14.29 7.72 -23.54
C CYS A 58 14.61 8.64 -24.73
N ARG A 59 13.90 9.78 -24.89
CA ARG A 59 14.16 10.83 -25.88
C ARG A 59 14.86 12.06 -25.29
N ASN A 60 15.46 11.93 -24.10
CA ASN A 60 16.17 12.96 -23.35
C ASN A 60 15.34 14.21 -23.01
N ASN A 61 14.02 14.06 -22.92
CA ASN A 61 13.17 15.10 -22.33
C ASN A 61 13.03 14.87 -20.83
N GLN A 62 13.30 15.89 -20.04
CA GLN A 62 13.03 15.90 -18.61
C GLN A 62 11.52 16.07 -18.39
N ARG A 63 10.96 15.27 -17.48
CA ARG A 63 9.55 15.28 -17.10
C ARG A 63 9.41 15.12 -15.60
N GLU A 64 8.25 15.52 -15.11
CA GLU A 64 7.81 15.25 -13.73
C GLU A 64 6.56 14.36 -13.76
N GLY A 65 6.41 13.54 -12.72
CA GLY A 65 5.30 12.63 -12.54
C GLY A 65 4.88 12.55 -11.08
N LYS A 66 3.73 11.91 -10.87
CA LYS A 66 3.18 11.65 -9.54
C LYS A 66 2.80 10.18 -9.39
N LYS A 67 3.07 9.63 -8.21
CA LYS A 67 2.58 8.32 -7.78
C LYS A 67 1.89 8.47 -6.43
N TYR A 68 1.02 7.51 -6.12
CA TYR A 68 0.35 7.43 -4.84
C TYR A 68 0.68 6.11 -4.19
N VAL A 69 1.01 6.15 -2.91
CA VAL A 69 1.35 4.97 -2.10
C VAL A 69 0.34 4.88 -0.96
N ILE A 70 -0.21 3.69 -0.75
CA ILE A 70 -1.05 3.37 0.41
C ILE A 70 -0.24 2.45 1.29
N LEU A 71 0.20 2.93 2.46
CA LEU A 71 0.96 2.11 3.40
C LEU A 71 0.03 1.38 4.35
N ARG A 72 0.57 0.33 5.00
CA ARG A 72 -0.18 -0.45 6.00
C ARG A 72 -0.55 0.40 7.22
N SER A 73 0.38 1.23 7.68
CA SER A 73 0.22 2.12 8.84
C SER A 73 1.23 3.25 8.77
N ALA A 74 0.96 4.35 9.48
CA ALA A 74 1.98 5.38 9.74
C ALA A 74 3.00 4.85 10.77
N HIS A 75 4.29 5.10 10.57
CA HIS A 75 5.43 4.66 11.36
C HIS A 75 6.71 5.42 10.97
N ASP A 76 7.71 5.52 11.83
CA ASP A 76 8.81 6.49 11.65
C ASP A 76 9.68 6.35 10.37
N ASP A 77 9.60 5.24 9.63
CA ASP A 77 10.41 4.93 8.45
C ASP A 77 9.63 4.99 7.11
N GLU A 78 8.50 5.70 7.04
CA GLU A 78 7.66 5.71 5.82
C GLU A 78 8.39 6.20 4.57
N GLU A 79 9.26 7.20 4.69
CA GLU A 79 10.04 7.71 3.55
C GLU A 79 10.93 6.63 2.95
N PHE A 80 11.53 5.78 3.79
CA PHE A 80 12.37 4.68 3.35
C PHE A 80 11.55 3.57 2.69
N GLU A 81 10.41 3.18 3.27
CA GLU A 81 9.49 2.22 2.64
C GLU A 81 9.00 2.72 1.27
N ILE A 82 8.60 3.99 1.19
CA ILE A 82 8.13 4.62 -0.05
C ILE A 82 9.24 4.67 -1.11
N ASP A 83 10.47 4.99 -0.73
CA ASP A 83 11.61 5.01 -1.65
C ASP A 83 11.91 3.61 -2.21
N MET A 84 11.89 2.56 -1.38
CA MET A 84 12.03 1.17 -1.85
C MET A 84 10.93 0.78 -2.83
N LEU A 85 9.66 1.00 -2.48
CA LEU A 85 8.51 0.71 -3.34
C LEU A 85 8.61 1.48 -4.67
N PHE A 86 9.09 2.72 -4.62
CA PHE A 86 9.25 3.55 -5.81
C PHE A 86 10.35 3.02 -6.73
N ARG A 87 11.49 2.60 -6.19
CA ARG A 87 12.59 1.99 -6.97
C ARG A 87 12.15 0.70 -7.66
N ASP A 88 11.49 -0.18 -6.92
CA ASP A 88 10.93 -1.42 -7.48
C ASP A 88 9.97 -1.12 -8.64
N TRP A 89 9.12 -0.09 -8.50
CA TRP A 89 8.24 0.34 -9.57
C TRP A 89 9.01 0.86 -10.80
N VAL A 90 10.07 1.66 -10.62
CA VAL A 90 10.88 2.18 -11.73
C VAL A 90 11.51 1.03 -12.52
N GLU A 91 12.09 0.05 -11.82
CA GLU A 91 12.67 -1.14 -12.43
C GLU A 91 11.63 -1.93 -13.23
N GLU A 92 10.46 -2.17 -12.63
CA GLU A 92 9.37 -2.89 -13.27
C GLU A 92 8.80 -2.15 -14.49
N GLU A 93 8.62 -0.82 -14.40
CA GLU A 93 8.12 0.00 -15.51
C GLU A 93 9.09 -0.06 -16.70
N ASN A 94 10.39 0.04 -16.44
CA ASN A 94 11.43 -0.07 -17.45
C ASN A 94 11.50 -1.48 -18.07
N ARG A 95 11.33 -2.52 -17.25
CA ARG A 95 11.26 -3.92 -17.71
C ARG A 95 10.05 -4.16 -18.62
N ARG A 96 8.87 -3.66 -18.23
CA ARG A 96 7.62 -3.82 -18.99
C ARG A 96 7.56 -2.98 -20.26
N ARG A 97 8.21 -1.81 -20.27
CA ARG A 97 8.12 -0.83 -21.36
C ARG A 97 9.50 -0.32 -21.79
N PRO A 98 10.36 -1.18 -22.36
CA PRO A 98 11.74 -0.83 -22.69
C PRO A 98 11.85 0.37 -23.65
N TYR A 99 10.92 0.49 -24.61
CA TYR A 99 10.88 1.60 -25.57
C TYR A 99 10.37 2.93 -25.00
N ARG A 100 9.88 2.94 -23.75
CA ARG A 100 9.46 4.14 -23.02
C ARG A 100 10.16 4.26 -21.68
N LYS A 101 11.34 3.63 -21.55
CA LYS A 101 12.11 3.63 -20.32
C LYS A 101 12.36 5.06 -19.81
N ILE A 102 12.44 5.17 -18.50
CA ILE A 102 12.78 6.37 -17.76
C ILE A 102 14.14 6.19 -17.08
N SER A 103 14.91 7.26 -16.96
CA SER A 103 16.22 7.28 -16.32
C SER A 103 16.39 8.54 -15.47
N ASN A 104 17.48 8.63 -14.69
CA ASN A 104 17.77 9.78 -13.82
C ASN A 104 16.58 10.14 -12.92
N VAL A 105 15.93 9.11 -12.39
CA VAL A 105 14.72 9.27 -11.60
C VAL A 105 15.11 9.80 -10.21
N GLN A 106 14.45 10.87 -9.78
CA GLN A 106 14.67 11.47 -8.47
C GLN A 106 13.33 11.83 -7.83
N ILE A 107 13.11 11.37 -6.60
CA ILE A 107 11.99 11.83 -5.78
C ILE A 107 12.26 13.28 -5.38
N LEU A 108 11.28 14.15 -5.64
CA LEU A 108 11.34 15.57 -5.31
C LEU A 108 10.63 15.86 -3.98
N GLU A 109 9.50 15.19 -3.75
CA GLU A 109 8.69 15.38 -2.55
C GLU A 109 7.88 14.11 -2.26
N ILE A 110 7.83 13.74 -0.97
CA ILE A 110 6.87 12.78 -0.43
C ILE A 110 5.93 13.58 0.47
N ARG A 111 4.64 13.57 0.16
CA ARG A 111 3.64 14.35 0.90
C ARG A 111 2.51 13.46 1.43
N PRO A 112 2.21 13.49 2.74
CA PRO A 112 0.98 12.90 3.26
C PRO A 112 -0.23 13.57 2.61
N ARG A 113 -1.12 12.78 2.00
CA ARG A 113 -2.30 13.29 1.31
C ARG A 113 -3.58 13.10 2.09
N ALA A 114 -3.78 11.91 2.66
CA ALA A 114 -5.00 11.58 3.37
C ALA A 114 -4.83 10.34 4.24
N TYR A 115 -5.77 10.14 5.15
CA TYR A 115 -6.02 8.84 5.77
C TYR A 115 -7.32 8.26 5.19
N ALA A 116 -7.21 7.15 4.46
CA ALA A 116 -8.38 6.40 4.00
C ALA A 116 -8.93 5.59 5.17
N THR A 117 -10.18 5.86 5.55
CA THR A 117 -10.84 5.14 6.65
C THR A 117 -12.03 4.35 6.12
N LEU A 118 -12.05 3.06 6.44
CA LEU A 118 -13.17 2.17 6.18
C LEU A 118 -13.85 1.80 7.50
N SER A 119 -15.07 2.32 7.70
CA SER A 119 -15.87 2.00 8.87
C SER A 119 -16.57 0.64 8.71
N LEU A 120 -16.23 -0.26 9.62
CA LEU A 120 -16.96 -1.49 9.85
C LEU A 120 -18.19 -1.16 10.72
N MET A 121 -19.36 -1.61 10.28
CA MET A 121 -20.55 -1.55 11.12
C MET A 121 -20.58 -2.82 11.97
N PRO A 122 -20.93 -2.71 13.25
CA PRO A 122 -21.25 -3.88 14.04
C PRO A 122 -22.47 -4.62 13.47
#